data_AF-A0A947A5L7-F1
#
_entry.id   AF-A0A947A5L7-F1
#
_cell.length_a   1.000
_cell.length_b   1.000
_cell.length_c   1.000
_cell.angle_alpha   90.00
_cell.angle_beta   90.00
_cell.angle_gamma   90.00
#
_symmetry.space_group_name_H-M   'P 1'
#
loop_
_entity.id
_entity.type
_entity.pdbx_description
1 polymer ?
#
loop_
_entity_poly.entity_id
_entity_poly.type
_entity_poly.pdbx_seq_one_letter_code
_entity_poly.pdbx_strand_id
1 'polypeptide(L)'
;LSDPEKMPQEGLLSQTDDFLRLAEAVQKNPAIHEITLQNSEQIAQLLGKAQKDDEVVPLFIKYPNGKLNIISELKDKITSLPEGSKLVYLGKVFDIEQELI
;
A
#
# COMPACT_ATOMS: atom_id res chain seq x y z
N LEU A 1 8.50 -2.94 28.06
CA LEU A 1 8.11 -4.14 27.29
C LEU A 1 6.79 -3.80 26.64
N SER A 2 6.82 -3.50 25.35
CA SER A 2 5.62 -3.12 24.59
C SER A 2 4.81 -4.38 24.31
N ASP A 3 3.52 -4.37 24.65
CA ASP A 3 2.58 -5.46 24.35
C ASP A 3 2.66 -5.84 22.86
N PRO A 4 2.96 -7.10 22.51
CA PRO A 4 3.01 -7.56 21.12
C PRO A 4 1.62 -7.55 20.45
N GLU A 5 0.54 -7.46 21.22
CA GLU A 5 -0.84 -7.42 20.71
C GLU A 5 -1.40 -6.00 20.51
N LYS A 6 -0.67 -4.95 20.88
CA LYS A 6 -1.07 -3.58 20.55
C LYS A 6 -0.52 -3.22 19.17
N MET A 7 -1.27 -3.61 18.12
CA MET A 7 -1.16 -2.97 16.80
C MET A 7 -1.08 -1.45 17.01
N PRO A 8 0.00 -0.77 16.59
CA PRO A 8 0.01 0.67 16.50
C PRO A 8 -1.23 1.10 15.71
N GLN A 9 -2.03 1.99 16.29
CA GLN A 9 -3.24 2.45 15.60
C GLN A 9 -2.90 3.31 14.37
N GLU A 10 -1.67 3.83 14.31
CA GLU A 10 -1.20 4.78 13.31
C GLU A 10 0.28 4.53 12.97
N GLY A 11 0.64 4.62 11.69
CA GLY A 11 2.01 4.51 11.20
C GLY A 11 2.16 3.64 9.94
N LEU A 12 2.98 4.11 8.99
CA LEU A 12 3.31 3.42 7.72
C LEU A 12 3.84 2.00 7.93
N LEU A 13 4.42 1.76 9.10
CA LEU A 13 5.02 0.51 9.54
C LEU A 13 4.41 0.21 10.91
N SER A 14 3.60 -0.84 10.95
CA SER A 14 2.85 -1.22 12.15
C SER A 14 3.59 -2.25 12.98
N GLN A 15 4.56 -2.95 12.41
CA GLN A 15 5.38 -3.96 13.08
C GLN A 15 6.82 -3.97 12.58
N THR A 16 7.72 -4.61 13.33
CA THR A 16 9.14 -4.80 12.96
C THR A 16 9.31 -5.45 11.59
N ASP A 17 8.41 -6.38 11.25
CA ASP A 17 8.41 -7.08 9.96
C ASP A 17 8.10 -6.12 8.80
N ASP A 18 7.24 -5.11 9.00
CA ASP A 18 6.96 -4.10 7.98
C ASP A 18 8.20 -3.25 7.67
N PHE A 19 8.97 -2.88 8.70
CA PHE A 19 10.21 -2.12 8.52
C PHE A 19 11.26 -2.92 7.76
N LEU A 20 11.42 -4.21 8.10
CA LEU A 20 12.36 -5.08 7.41
C LEU A 20 11.97 -5.23 5.93
N ARG A 21 10.69 -5.49 5.64
CA ARG A 21 10.18 -5.58 4.27
C ARG A 21 10.39 -4.28 3.50
N LEU A 22 10.14 -3.13 4.11
CA LEU A 22 10.43 -1.83 3.50
C LEU A 22 11.92 -1.69 3.16
N ALA A 23 12.81 -1.97 4.12
CA ALA A 23 14.24 -1.85 3.92
C ALA A 23 14.75 -2.77 2.81
N GLU A 24 14.27 -4.02 2.77
CA GLU A 24 14.60 -5.00 1.74
C GLU A 24 14.05 -4.59 0.37
N ALA A 25 12.81 -4.10 0.30
CA ALA A 25 12.22 -3.61 -0.94
C ALA A 25 12.99 -2.39 -1.49
N VAL A 26 13.40 -1.44 -0.64
CA VAL A 26 14.25 -0.31 -1.05
C VAL A 26 15.59 -0.81 -1.59
N GLN A 27 16.21 -1.79 -0.92
CA GLN A 27 17.52 -2.32 -1.32
C GLN A 27 17.46 -3.02 -2.68
N LYS A 28 16.39 -3.78 -2.94
CA LYS A 28 16.21 -4.52 -4.20
C LYS A 28 15.71 -3.62 -5.33
N ASN A 29 14.71 -2.80 -5.05
CA ASN A 29 14.08 -1.93 -6.02
C ASN A 29 13.56 -0.62 -5.37
N PRO A 30 14.35 0.46 -5.37
CA PRO A 30 14.00 1.72 -4.71
C PRO A 30 12.95 2.56 -5.49
N ALA A 31 12.29 1.99 -6.48
CA ALA A 31 11.32 2.71 -7.32
C ALA A 31 9.96 2.85 -6.60
N ILE A 32 9.40 4.06 -6.67
CA ILE A 32 8.03 4.35 -6.23
C ILE A 32 7.14 4.42 -7.46
N HIS A 33 5.98 3.77 -7.36
CA HIS A 33 5.00 3.67 -8.43
C HIS A 33 3.64 4.17 -7.96
N GLU A 34 2.86 4.71 -8.89
CA GLU A 34 1.47 5.13 -8.65
C GLU A 34 0.53 4.35 -9.58
N ILE A 35 -0.54 3.77 -9.04
CA ILE A 35 -1.61 3.12 -9.81
C ILE A 35 -2.92 3.82 -9.56
N THR A 36 -3.60 4.24 -10.62
CA THR A 36 -4.94 4.81 -10.53
C THR A 36 -5.95 3.76 -10.10
N LEU A 37 -6.75 4.11 -9.10
CA LEU A 37 -7.77 3.26 -8.50
C LEU A 37 -9.11 3.56 -9.15
N GLN A 38 -9.73 2.55 -9.73
CA GLN A 38 -11.05 2.67 -10.37
C GLN A 38 -12.20 2.42 -9.39
N ASN A 39 -12.01 1.49 -8.45
CA ASN A 39 -13.01 1.14 -7.45
C ASN A 39 -12.36 0.58 -6.17
N SER A 40 -13.17 0.44 -5.12
CA SER A 40 -12.73 -0.06 -3.82
C SER A 40 -12.31 -1.53 -3.84
N GLU A 41 -12.84 -2.33 -4.75
CA GLU A 41 -12.51 -3.75 -4.92
C GLU A 41 -11.08 -3.94 -5.46
N GLN A 42 -10.67 -3.12 -6.42
CA GLN A 42 -9.31 -3.11 -6.98
C GLN A 42 -8.26 -2.82 -5.90
N ILE A 43 -8.59 -1.97 -4.92
CA ILE A 43 -7.69 -1.66 -3.80
C ILE A 43 -7.47 -2.89 -2.94
N ALA A 44 -8.55 -3.56 -2.54
CA ALA A 44 -8.45 -4.77 -1.73
C ALA A 44 -7.64 -5.86 -2.45
N GLN A 45 -7.81 -6.00 -3.77
CA GLN A 45 -7.01 -6.92 -4.58
C GLN A 45 -5.53 -6.53 -4.62
N LEU A 46 -5.19 -5.25 -4.86
CA LEU A 46 -3.81 -4.78 -4.91
C LEU A 46 -3.11 -4.90 -3.55
N LEU A 47 -3.80 -4.56 -2.46
CA LEU A 47 -3.28 -4.72 -1.10
C LEU A 47 -3.09 -6.21 -0.76
N GLY A 48 -4.03 -7.07 -1.15
CA GLY A 48 -3.91 -8.51 -0.97
C GLY A 48 -2.76 -9.13 -1.77
N LYS A 49 -2.50 -8.63 -2.99
CA LYS A 49 -1.33 -9.01 -3.80
C LYS A 49 -0.04 -8.56 -3.11
N ALA A 50 0.04 -7.30 -2.68
CA ALA A 50 1.22 -6.76 -2.02
C ALA A 50 1.53 -7.44 -0.68
N GLN A 51 0.52 -7.86 0.10
CA GLN A 51 0.76 -8.64 1.31
C GLN A 51 1.48 -9.97 1.04
N LYS A 52 1.22 -10.59 -0.11
CA LYS A 52 1.81 -11.87 -0.52
C LYS A 52 3.15 -11.72 -1.27
N ASP A 53 3.54 -10.48 -1.57
CA ASP A 53 4.72 -10.18 -2.38
C ASP A 53 5.70 -9.31 -1.61
N ASP A 54 6.78 -9.93 -1.12
CA ASP A 54 7.79 -9.26 -0.27
C ASP A 54 8.58 -8.16 -0.99
N GLU A 55 8.41 -8.03 -2.31
CA GLU A 55 9.06 -7.01 -3.12
C GLU A 55 8.14 -5.83 -3.46
N VAL A 56 6.94 -5.79 -2.88
CA VAL A 56 5.97 -4.72 -3.06
C VAL A 56 5.48 -4.25 -1.70
N VAL A 57 5.77 -2.99 -1.38
CA VAL A 57 5.38 -2.37 -0.11
C VAL A 57 4.40 -1.24 -0.36
N PRO A 58 3.11 -1.42 -0.04
CA PRO A 58 2.11 -0.35 -0.13
C PRO A 58 2.43 0.75 0.86
N LEU A 59 2.38 2.02 0.42
CA LEU A 59 2.71 3.16 1.27
C LEU A 59 1.50 4.05 1.55
N PHE A 60 0.90 4.59 0.50
CA PHE A 60 -0.10 5.65 0.62
C PHE A 60 -1.26 5.47 -0.34
N ILE A 61 -2.39 6.08 0.01
CA ILE A 61 -3.41 6.48 -0.94
C ILE A 61 -3.25 7.98 -1.21
N LYS A 62 -3.06 8.30 -2.49
CA LYS A 62 -3.01 9.68 -2.99
C LYS A 62 -4.38 10.05 -3.51
N TYR A 63 -5.00 11.04 -2.89
CA TYR A 63 -6.28 11.58 -3.32
C TYR A 63 -6.09 12.58 -4.49
N PRO A 64 -7.15 12.89 -5.25
CA PRO A 64 -7.07 13.81 -6.38
C PRO A 64 -6.59 15.23 -6.01
N ASN A 65 -6.84 15.66 -4.77
CA ASN A 65 -6.36 16.93 -4.22
C ASN A 65 -4.88 16.91 -3.79
N GLY A 66 -4.16 15.81 -4.04
CA GLY A 66 -2.76 15.63 -3.64
C GLY A 66 -2.56 15.21 -2.19
N LYS A 67 -3.63 15.06 -1.40
CA LYS A 67 -3.53 14.55 -0.02
C LYS A 67 -3.03 13.11 -0.05
N LEU A 68 -2.09 12.78 0.83
CA LEU A 68 -1.61 11.42 1.07
C LEU A 68 -2.14 10.93 2.41
N ASN A 69 -2.76 9.76 2.43
CA ASN A 69 -3.07 9.03 3.66
C ASN A 69 -2.26 7.74 3.69
N ILE A 70 -1.78 7.38 4.88
CA ILE A 70 -1.07 6.12 5.10
C ILE A 70 -2.07 4.97 5.06
N ILE A 71 -1.70 3.85 4.44
CA ILE A 71 -2.59 2.69 4.27
C ILE A 71 -3.04 2.08 5.62
N SER A 72 -2.19 2.13 6.65
CA SER A 72 -2.53 1.69 8.00
C SER A 72 -3.74 2.42 8.61
N GLU A 73 -3.97 3.68 8.22
CA GLU A 73 -5.08 4.52 8.72
C GLU A 73 -6.41 4.20 8.06
N LEU A 74 -6.40 3.39 6.99
CA LEU A 74 -7.54 3.15 6.12
C LEU A 74 -8.39 1.92 6.51
N LYS A 75 -8.10 1.26 7.65
CA LYS A 75 -8.71 -0.01 8.13
C LYS A 75 -10.13 -0.31 7.60
N ASP A 76 -11.08 0.60 7.78
CA ASP A 76 -12.48 0.43 7.36
C ASP A 76 -12.98 1.50 6.36
N LYS A 77 -12.10 2.39 5.90
CA LYS A 77 -12.42 3.59 5.10
C LYS A 77 -12.26 3.41 3.59
N ILE A 78 -11.89 2.21 3.13
CA ILE A 78 -11.61 1.92 1.71
C ILE A 78 -12.90 1.76 0.87
N THR A 79 -14.07 1.67 1.50
CA THR A 79 -15.36 1.42 0.83
C THR A 79 -15.73 2.44 -0.24
N SER A 80 -15.23 3.68 -0.17
CA SER A 80 -15.41 4.69 -1.21
C SER A 80 -14.22 5.64 -1.27
N LEU A 81 -13.45 5.57 -2.36
CA LEU A 81 -12.42 6.56 -2.70
C LEU A 81 -12.91 7.47 -3.83
N PRO A 82 -12.56 8.77 -3.80
CA PRO A 82 -12.81 9.66 -4.93
C PRO A 82 -12.15 9.14 -6.21
N GLU A 83 -12.81 9.35 -7.35
CA GLU A 83 -12.25 9.06 -8.68
C GLU A 83 -10.92 9.81 -8.89
N GLY A 84 -9.94 9.14 -9.48
CA GLY A 84 -8.59 9.67 -9.67
C GLY A 84 -7.68 9.51 -8.46
N SER A 85 -8.15 8.85 -7.38
CA SER A 85 -7.28 8.40 -6.31
C SER A 85 -6.28 7.36 -6.82
N LYS A 86 -5.09 7.30 -6.20
CA LYS A 86 -4.03 6.38 -6.59
C LYS A 86 -3.46 5.62 -5.40
N LEU A 87 -3.09 4.37 -5.63
CA LEU A 87 -2.23 3.61 -4.73
C LEU A 87 -0.77 3.96 -5.03
N VAL A 88 -0.05 4.39 -4.00
CA VAL A 88 1.39 4.64 -4.06
C VAL A 88 2.10 3.51 -3.32
N TYR A 89 3.05 2.86 -3.97
CA TYR A 89 3.79 1.73 -3.43
C TYR A 89 5.25 1.77 -3.86
N LEU A 90 6.09 1.11 -3.09
CA LEU A 90 7.51 0.91 -3.37
C LEU A 90 7.73 -0.51 -3.89
N GLY A 91 8.67 -0.67 -4.81
CA GLY A 91 9.19 -1.96 -5.20
C GLY A 91 8.95 -2.26 -6.67
N LYS A 92 8.78 -3.55 -7.01
CA LYS A 92 8.58 -3.94 -8.42
C LYS A 92 7.27 -3.44 -8.99
N VAL A 93 7.27 -3.08 -10.27
CA VAL A 93 6.08 -2.69 -11.01
C VAL A 93 5.09 -3.87 -10.98
N PHE A 94 3.85 -3.61 -10.56
CA PHE A 94 2.78 -4.57 -10.80
C PHE A 94 2.63 -4.77 -12.31
N ASP A 95 2.60 -6.02 -12.77
CA ASP A 95 2.29 -6.33 -14.17
C ASP A 95 0.78 -6.17 -14.41
N ILE A 96 0.33 -4.93 -14.53
CA ILE A 96 -1.09 -4.57 -14.65
C ILE A 96 -1.60 -4.70 -16.09
N GLU A 97 -0.69 -4.81 -17.07
CA GLU A 97 -1.04 -4.86 -18.50
C GLU A 97 -1.58 -6.24 -18.93
N GLN A 98 -1.34 -7.30 -18.15
CA GLN A 98 -1.80 -8.66 -18.46
C GLN A 98 -3.22 -8.98 -17.93
N GLU A 99 -3.83 -8.14 -17.10
CA GLU A 99 -5.10 -8.44 -16.41
C GLU A 99 -6.26 -7.47 -16.74
N LEU A 100 -6.06 -6.56 -17.71
CA LEU A 100 -7.11 -5.66 -18.24
C LEU A 100 -7.68 -6.11 -19.60
N ILE A 101 -7.42 -7.36 -20.01
CA ILE A 101 -7.98 -7.98 -21.23
C ILE A 101 -9.05 -9.01 -20.85
#